data_AF-A0AAQ3S1W0-F1
#
_entry.id   AF-A0AAQ3S1W0-F1
#
_cell.length_a   1.000
_cell.length_b   1.000
_cell.length_c   1.000
_cell.angle_alpha   90.00
_cell.angle_beta   90.00
_cell.angle_gamma   90.00
#
_symmetry.space_group_name_H-M   'P 1'
#
loop_
_entity.id
_entity.type
_entity.pdbx_description
1 polymer ?
#
loop_
_entity_poly.entity_id
_entity_poly.type
_entity_poly.pdbx_seq_one_letter_code
_entity_poly.pdbx_strand_id
1 'polypeptide(L)'
;MDGCGQCFENTGSYASHGKAAKIMAKATKIDLEHRDRREHLKNSGIGNTKQVEKDKEINDIFQLGRKRKRNDRNSAEITLSVVKVMIEFEVAAQEDADLNRHGKPTINKLKMLSLFTDVLLEKQQEFLDNGLLTVLKKWLEPLLDGSLPNLTIRTKVLKILNDIDLEHRDRREHLKNSGIGNV
;
A
#
# COMPACT_ATOMS: atom_id res chain seq x y z
N MET A 1 17.62 14.72 54.51
CA MET A 1 16.67 13.71 55.00
C MET A 1 15.29 14.32 54.76
N ASP A 2 14.45 13.93 53.82
CA ASP A 2 14.34 12.85 52.84
C ASP A 2 13.45 13.43 51.70
N GLY A 3 13.55 13.10 50.40
CA GLY A 3 13.82 11.82 49.80
C GLY A 3 12.52 11.12 49.39
N CYS A 4 11.89 11.53 48.28
CA CYS A 4 11.00 10.75 47.40
C CYS A 4 10.52 11.68 46.26
N GLY A 5 10.80 11.49 44.98
CA GLY A 5 11.10 10.24 44.27
C GLY A 5 9.81 9.52 43.90
N GLN A 6 9.09 10.01 42.89
CA GLN A 6 8.12 9.20 42.17
C GLN A 6 8.37 9.30 40.67
N CYS A 7 8.81 8.16 40.16
CA CYS A 7 9.10 7.87 38.78
C CYS A 7 7.82 7.97 37.94
N PHE A 8 7.89 8.68 36.83
CA PHE A 8 6.89 8.60 35.76
C PHE A 8 7.26 7.42 34.86
N GLU A 9 6.97 6.20 35.31
CA GLU A 9 6.90 5.04 34.43
C GLU A 9 5.44 4.84 34.03
N ASN A 10 5.08 5.30 32.83
CA ASN A 10 3.85 4.87 32.18
C ASN A 10 4.20 3.99 30.97
N THR A 11 4.67 2.78 31.28
CA THR A 11 4.73 1.67 30.33
C THR A 11 3.41 0.92 30.43
N GLY A 12 2.53 1.12 29.44
CA GLY A 12 1.18 0.56 29.56
C GLY A 12 0.31 0.66 28.32
N SER A 13 0.57 -0.24 27.37
CA SER A 13 -0.47 -0.92 26.59
C SER A 13 -1.30 -0.09 25.61
N TYR A 14 -0.72 0.24 24.46
CA TYR A 14 -1.52 0.53 23.25
C TYR A 14 -1.89 -0.79 22.57
N ALA A 15 -2.79 -1.54 23.20
CA ALA A 15 -3.50 -2.63 22.54
C ALA A 15 -4.51 -2.02 21.56
N SER A 16 -4.05 -1.66 20.36
CA SER A 16 -4.94 -1.28 19.25
C SER A 16 -5.67 -2.53 18.78
N HIS A 17 -6.84 -2.75 19.38
CA HIS A 17 -7.69 -3.90 19.15
C HIS A 17 -8.08 -4.02 17.67
N GLY A 18 -7.51 -5.03 17.03
CA GLY A 18 -8.27 -5.97 16.20
C GLY A 18 -8.38 -5.70 14.70
N LYS A 19 -8.18 -4.47 14.19
CA LYS A 19 -8.26 -4.21 12.73
C LYS A 19 -6.91 -3.95 12.09
N ALA A 20 -6.08 -3.06 12.65
CA ALA A 20 -4.69 -2.86 12.20
C ALA A 20 -3.87 -4.17 12.30
N ALA A 21 -4.04 -4.91 13.40
CA ALA A 21 -3.46 -6.24 13.56
C ALA A 21 -3.92 -7.25 12.49
N LYS A 22 -5.18 -7.17 12.02
CA LYS A 22 -5.69 -8.02 10.93
C LYS A 22 -5.13 -7.61 9.57
N ILE A 23 -4.95 -6.31 9.32
CA ILE A 23 -4.35 -5.80 8.08
C ILE A 23 -2.87 -6.19 8.02
N MET A 24 -2.14 -5.98 9.11
CA MET A 24 -0.74 -6.44 9.26
C MET A 24 -0.64 -7.96 9.10
N ALA A 25 -1.51 -8.74 9.74
CA ALA A 25 -1.52 -10.19 9.58
C ALA A 25 -1.84 -10.63 8.14
N LYS A 26 -2.73 -9.91 7.43
CA LYS A 26 -3.02 -10.18 6.01
C LYS A 26 -1.81 -9.88 5.12
N ALA A 27 -1.11 -8.77 5.36
CA ALA A 27 0.14 -8.43 4.66
C ALA A 27 1.24 -9.49 4.93
N THR A 28 1.44 -9.89 6.18
CA THR A 28 2.39 -10.94 6.56
C THR A 28 2.05 -12.30 5.92
N LYS A 29 0.77 -12.65 5.83
CA LYS A 29 0.34 -13.91 5.19
C LYS A 29 0.63 -13.90 3.68
N ILE A 30 0.41 -12.77 3.01
CA ILE A 30 0.75 -12.59 1.59
C ILE A 30 2.28 -12.72 1.37
N ASP A 31 3.10 -12.11 2.24
CA ASP A 31 4.57 -12.20 2.16
C ASP A 31 5.10 -13.62 2.39
N LEU A 32 4.50 -14.38 3.31
CA LEU A 32 4.88 -15.77 3.59
C LEU A 32 4.52 -16.73 2.44
N GLU A 33 3.33 -16.61 1.86
CA GLU A 33 2.89 -17.43 0.71
C GLU A 33 3.77 -17.21 -0.54
N HIS A 34 4.31 -15.99 -0.70
CA HIS A 34 5.23 -15.67 -1.80
C HIS A 34 6.67 -16.15 -1.56
N ARG A 35 7.11 -16.28 -0.30
CA ARG A 35 8.43 -16.82 0.06
C ARG A 35 8.55 -18.31 -0.27
N ASP A 36 7.53 -19.10 0.03
CA ASP A 36 7.50 -20.55 -0.26
C ASP A 36 7.56 -20.86 -1.77
N ARG A 37 6.90 -20.04 -2.59
CA ARG A 37 6.95 -20.18 -4.06
C ARG A 37 8.35 -19.94 -4.64
N ARG A 38 9.19 -19.14 -3.95
CA ARG A 38 10.55 -18.76 -4.36
C ARG A 38 11.58 -19.85 -3.99
N GLU A 39 11.37 -20.56 -2.90
CA GLU A 39 12.21 -21.68 -2.46
C GLU A 39 11.95 -22.96 -3.28
N HIS A 40 10.71 -23.20 -3.72
CA HIS A 40 10.37 -24.36 -4.57
C HIS A 40 11.08 -24.33 -5.95
N LEU A 41 11.40 -23.15 -6.49
CA LEU A 41 12.16 -23.02 -7.75
C LEU A 41 13.67 -23.27 -7.58
N LYS A 42 14.23 -23.05 -6.38
CA LYS A 42 15.66 -23.29 -6.10
C LYS A 42 15.98 -24.78 -5.92
N ASN A 43 15.02 -25.57 -5.46
CA ASN A 43 15.23 -26.99 -5.13
C ASN A 43 15.07 -27.97 -6.29
N SER A 44 14.91 -27.50 -7.54
CA SER A 44 14.71 -28.37 -8.73
C SER A 44 15.94 -28.50 -9.65
N GLY A 45 17.15 -28.15 -9.19
CA GLY A 45 18.40 -28.28 -9.98
C GLY A 45 19.40 -29.27 -9.37
N ILE A 46 19.61 -30.41 -10.03
CA ILE A 46 20.45 -31.57 -9.66
C ILE A 46 21.95 -31.32 -9.96
N GLY A 47 22.84 -31.93 -9.16
CA GLY A 47 24.28 -31.67 -9.06
C GLY A 47 25.27 -32.24 -10.11
N ASN A 48 26.55 -31.94 -9.84
CA ASN A 48 27.81 -32.04 -10.59
C ASN A 48 28.08 -33.25 -11.52
N THR A 49 28.80 -33.02 -12.65
CA THR A 49 30.28 -33.25 -12.83
C THR A 49 30.63 -33.29 -14.34
N LYS A 50 31.80 -32.74 -14.70
CA LYS A 50 32.68 -33.01 -15.86
C LYS A 50 32.80 -31.92 -16.96
N GLN A 51 34.00 -31.35 -16.91
CA GLN A 51 34.72 -30.36 -17.70
C GLN A 51 34.65 -30.46 -19.24
N VAL A 52 34.71 -29.27 -19.85
CA VAL A 52 35.36 -28.89 -21.13
C VAL A 52 34.89 -29.62 -22.39
N GLU A 53 33.72 -29.25 -22.91
CA GLU A 53 33.42 -29.28 -24.37
C GLU A 53 32.07 -28.61 -24.75
N LYS A 54 31.51 -27.73 -23.90
CA LYS A 54 30.16 -27.14 -24.10
C LYS A 54 30.15 -25.67 -24.51
N ASP A 55 31.27 -25.11 -24.94
CA ASP A 55 31.35 -23.66 -25.19
C ASP A 55 30.78 -23.23 -26.55
N LYS A 56 30.42 -24.18 -27.43
CA LYS A 56 29.73 -23.89 -28.70
C LYS A 56 28.22 -24.08 -28.65
N GLU A 57 27.73 -25.01 -27.83
CA GLU A 57 26.29 -25.31 -27.72
C GLU A 57 25.55 -24.34 -26.79
N ILE A 58 26.24 -23.73 -25.83
CA ILE A 58 25.62 -22.76 -24.90
C ILE A 58 25.28 -21.43 -25.60
N ASN A 59 26.00 -21.02 -26.66
CA ASN A 59 25.72 -19.76 -27.34
C ASN A 59 24.40 -19.83 -28.14
N ASP A 60 24.14 -20.94 -28.83
CA ASP A 60 22.91 -21.12 -29.62
C ASP A 60 21.65 -21.27 -28.74
N ILE A 61 21.78 -21.79 -27.51
CA ILE A 61 20.68 -21.84 -26.54
C ILE A 61 20.35 -20.45 -25.95
N PHE A 62 21.35 -19.57 -25.78
CA PHE A 62 21.13 -18.22 -25.25
C PHE A 62 20.52 -17.24 -26.26
N GLN A 63 20.60 -17.54 -27.56
CA GLN A 63 20.11 -16.66 -28.63
C GLN A 63 18.67 -16.94 -29.09
N LEU A 64 18.08 -18.10 -28.75
CA LEU A 64 16.71 -18.43 -29.15
C LEU A 64 15.61 -18.10 -28.12
N GLY A 65 15.98 -17.57 -26.94
CA GLY A 65 15.02 -17.39 -25.82
C GLY A 65 14.83 -15.98 -25.26
N ARG A 66 15.57 -14.96 -25.71
CA ARG A 66 15.64 -13.67 -24.99
C ARG A 66 14.88 -12.49 -25.58
N LYS A 67 13.87 -12.76 -26.42
CA LYS A 67 12.77 -11.82 -26.68
C LYS A 67 11.47 -12.43 -26.17
N ARG A 68 11.18 -12.35 -24.86
CA ARG A 68 9.80 -12.23 -24.28
C ARG A 68 9.63 -12.35 -22.75
N LYS A 69 10.67 -12.39 -21.90
CA LYS A 69 10.43 -12.46 -20.43
C LYS A 69 11.24 -11.46 -19.61
N ARG A 70 11.03 -10.17 -19.87
CA ARG A 70 11.47 -9.08 -18.97
C ARG A 70 10.33 -8.20 -18.46
N ASN A 71 9.12 -8.31 -19.02
CA ASN A 71 8.00 -7.43 -18.69
C ASN A 71 7.23 -7.86 -17.42
N ASP A 72 7.06 -9.16 -17.21
CA ASP A 72 6.23 -9.70 -16.11
C ASP A 72 6.78 -9.44 -14.69
N ARG A 73 8.12 -9.38 -14.55
CA ARG A 73 8.73 -9.08 -13.24
C ARG A 73 8.47 -7.64 -12.79
N ASN A 74 8.31 -6.71 -13.74
CA ASN A 74 8.06 -5.30 -13.45
C ASN A 74 6.61 -5.07 -13.00
N SER A 75 5.64 -5.76 -13.61
CA SER A 75 4.22 -5.59 -13.27
C SER A 75 3.90 -6.03 -11.84
N ALA A 76 4.39 -7.19 -11.41
CA ALA A 76 4.14 -7.68 -10.05
C ALA A 76 4.78 -6.77 -8.99
N GLU A 77 5.96 -6.23 -9.27
CA GLU A 77 6.64 -5.29 -8.38
C GLU A 77 5.86 -3.97 -8.25
N ILE A 78 5.36 -3.42 -9.37
CA ILE A 78 4.49 -2.24 -9.37
C ILE A 78 3.22 -2.49 -8.55
N THR A 79 2.54 -3.61 -8.76
CA THR A 79 1.34 -3.95 -7.98
C THR A 79 1.63 -4.04 -6.49
N LEU A 80 2.75 -4.65 -6.09
CA LEU A 80 3.15 -4.72 -4.68
C LEU A 80 3.40 -3.34 -4.09
N SER A 81 4.10 -2.45 -4.81
CA SER A 81 4.33 -1.07 -4.38
C SER A 81 3.03 -0.30 -4.22
N VAL A 82 2.09 -0.41 -5.17
CA VAL A 82 0.78 0.23 -5.13
C VAL A 82 -0.04 -0.27 -3.93
N VAL A 83 -0.10 -1.59 -3.73
CA VAL A 83 -0.80 -2.20 -2.59
C VAL A 83 -0.21 -1.74 -1.27
N LYS A 84 1.12 -1.63 -1.15
CA LYS A 84 1.78 -1.13 0.04
C LYS A 84 1.35 0.32 0.34
N VAL A 85 1.40 1.20 -0.65
CA VAL A 85 0.97 2.60 -0.50
C VAL A 85 -0.51 2.67 -0.11
N MET A 86 -1.37 1.86 -0.72
CA MET A 86 -2.79 1.76 -0.39
C MET A 86 -3.04 1.34 1.06
N ILE A 87 -2.24 0.40 1.59
CA ILE A 87 -2.29 0.00 3.00
C ILE A 87 -1.89 1.17 3.90
N GLU A 88 -0.80 1.86 3.60
CA GLU A 88 -0.35 3.02 4.37
C GLU A 88 -1.39 4.15 4.36
N PHE A 89 -2.09 4.34 3.23
CA PHE A 89 -3.18 5.31 3.08
C PHE A 89 -4.39 4.99 3.97
N GLU A 90 -4.77 3.71 4.04
CA GLU A 90 -5.85 3.24 4.92
C GLU A 90 -5.45 3.36 6.40
N VAL A 91 -4.20 2.98 6.73
CA VAL A 91 -3.67 3.09 8.10
C VAL A 91 -3.67 4.54 8.56
N ALA A 92 -3.21 5.48 7.73
CA ALA A 92 -3.21 6.90 8.08
C ALA A 92 -4.63 7.44 8.36
N ALA A 93 -5.64 7.01 7.60
CA ALA A 93 -7.03 7.37 7.90
C ALA A 93 -7.51 6.79 9.22
N GLN A 94 -7.21 5.52 9.49
CA GLN A 94 -7.62 4.86 10.72
C GLN A 94 -6.96 5.49 11.95
N GLU A 95 -5.65 5.72 11.88
CA GLU A 95 -4.90 6.35 12.97
C GLU A 95 -5.38 7.77 13.24
N ASP A 96 -5.62 8.58 12.21
CA ASP A 96 -6.15 9.93 12.41
C ASP A 96 -7.59 9.90 12.95
N ALA A 97 -8.41 8.93 12.54
CA ALA A 97 -9.74 8.75 13.13
C ALA A 97 -9.66 8.38 14.62
N ASP A 98 -8.70 7.53 15.00
CA ASP A 98 -8.47 7.16 16.39
C ASP A 98 -7.90 8.34 17.19
N LEU A 99 -6.93 9.09 16.66
CA LEU A 99 -6.41 10.30 17.32
C LEU A 99 -7.52 11.33 17.52
N ASN A 100 -8.37 11.55 16.51
CA ASN A 100 -9.51 12.46 16.59
C ASN A 100 -10.49 12.05 17.70
N ARG A 101 -10.80 10.76 17.84
CA ARG A 101 -11.64 10.23 18.94
C ARG A 101 -11.08 10.54 20.32
N HIS A 102 -9.77 10.61 20.46
CA HIS A 102 -9.09 10.94 21.72
C HIS A 102 -8.80 12.44 21.85
N GLY A 103 -9.32 13.30 20.95
CA GLY A 103 -9.07 14.73 20.96
C GLY A 103 -7.60 15.10 20.68
N LYS A 104 -6.83 14.21 20.05
CA LYS A 104 -5.42 14.43 19.73
C LYS A 104 -5.26 15.00 18.31
N PRO A 105 -4.23 15.84 18.08
CA PRO A 105 -3.93 16.35 16.75
C PRO A 105 -3.69 15.24 15.72
N THR A 106 -4.26 15.39 14.53
CA THR A 106 -4.13 14.46 13.40
C THR A 106 -3.12 14.98 12.39
N ILE A 107 -2.08 14.21 12.09
CA ILE A 107 -1.00 14.61 11.17
C ILE A 107 -0.72 13.56 10.09
N ASN A 108 -1.23 12.34 10.23
CA ASN A 108 -0.81 11.21 9.40
C ASN A 108 -1.37 11.35 7.99
N LYS A 109 -2.66 11.74 7.86
CA LYS A 109 -3.27 12.02 6.55
C LYS A 109 -2.55 13.14 5.80
N LEU A 110 -2.15 14.20 6.50
CA LEU A 110 -1.44 15.34 5.89
C LEU A 110 -0.06 14.94 5.35
N LYS A 111 0.67 14.10 6.09
CA LYS A 111 1.97 13.56 5.66
C LYS A 111 1.78 12.67 4.42
N MET A 112 0.84 11.74 4.47
CA MET A 112 0.58 10.82 3.35
C MET A 112 0.18 11.56 2.07
N LEU A 113 -0.70 12.57 2.14
CA LEU A 113 -1.08 13.36 0.97
C LEU A 113 0.09 14.11 0.33
N SER A 114 1.08 14.50 1.16
CA SER A 114 2.24 15.24 0.67
C SER A 114 3.22 14.33 -0.09
N LEU A 115 3.27 13.03 0.25
CA LEU A 115 4.12 12.03 -0.41
C LEU A 115 3.44 11.37 -1.61
N PHE A 116 2.11 11.34 -1.62
CA PHE A 116 1.33 10.55 -2.57
C PHE A 116 1.13 11.21 -3.94
N THR A 117 1.19 12.55 -4.01
CA THR A 117 0.81 13.29 -5.21
C THR A 117 1.67 12.90 -6.42
N ASP A 118 2.99 12.73 -6.24
CA ASP A 118 3.89 12.39 -7.35
C ASP A 118 3.70 10.94 -7.82
N VAL A 119 3.56 9.99 -6.88
CA VAL A 119 3.39 8.56 -7.18
C VAL A 119 2.05 8.28 -7.86
N LEU A 120 1.00 9.02 -7.49
CA LEU A 120 -0.33 8.87 -8.08
C LEU A 120 -0.33 9.17 -9.59
N LEU A 121 0.37 10.23 -10.01
CA LEU A 121 0.39 10.66 -11.41
C LEU A 121 1.04 9.60 -12.32
N GLU A 122 2.02 8.86 -11.81
CA GLU A 122 2.71 7.82 -12.58
C GLU A 122 1.94 6.49 -12.66
N LYS A 123 1.09 6.19 -11.67
CA LYS A 123 0.46 4.86 -11.44
C LYS A 123 -1.04 4.92 -11.21
N GLN A 124 -1.69 5.90 -11.84
CA GLN A 124 -3.09 6.23 -11.56
C GLN A 124 -4.02 5.02 -11.76
N GLN A 125 -3.89 4.29 -12.86
CA GLN A 125 -4.76 3.16 -13.17
C GLN A 125 -4.64 2.05 -12.12
N GLU A 126 -3.42 1.71 -11.73
CA GLU A 126 -3.17 0.68 -10.72
C GLU A 126 -3.77 1.08 -9.36
N PHE A 127 -3.71 2.36 -8.98
CA PHE A 127 -4.37 2.84 -7.76
C PHE A 127 -5.89 2.76 -7.85
N LEU A 128 -6.49 3.08 -8.99
CA LEU A 128 -7.93 2.98 -9.21
C LEU A 128 -8.41 1.54 -9.13
N ASP A 129 -7.70 0.60 -9.77
CA ASP A 129 -7.98 -0.84 -9.73
C ASP A 129 -7.90 -1.40 -8.30
N ASN A 130 -7.00 -0.85 -7.47
CA ASN A 130 -6.85 -1.24 -6.06
C ASN A 130 -7.76 -0.47 -5.09
N GLY A 131 -8.72 0.31 -5.60
CA GLY A 131 -9.76 0.92 -4.78
C GLY A 131 -9.39 2.24 -4.11
N LEU A 132 -8.49 3.03 -4.70
CA LEU A 132 -8.13 4.37 -4.23
C LEU A 132 -9.36 5.22 -3.87
N LEU A 133 -10.36 5.26 -4.74
CA LEU A 133 -11.57 6.08 -4.52
C LEU A 133 -12.35 5.66 -3.27
N THR A 134 -12.34 4.37 -2.92
CA THR A 134 -12.97 3.88 -1.69
C THR A 134 -12.22 4.37 -0.45
N VAL A 135 -10.90 4.44 -0.51
CA VAL A 135 -10.08 5.00 0.57
C VAL A 135 -10.30 6.51 0.66
N LEU A 136 -10.25 7.24 -0.46
CA LEU A 136 -10.50 8.69 -0.49
C LEU A 136 -11.90 9.05 0.03
N LYS A 137 -12.91 8.21 -0.23
CA LYS A 137 -14.23 8.34 0.38
C LYS A 137 -14.14 8.37 1.91
N LYS A 138 -13.49 7.39 2.54
CA LYS A 138 -13.32 7.34 4.01
C LYS A 138 -12.58 8.57 4.56
N TRP A 139 -11.70 9.16 3.76
CA TRP A 139 -10.97 10.36 4.16
C TRP A 139 -11.83 11.62 4.20
N LEU A 140 -12.95 11.63 3.47
CA LEU A 140 -13.92 12.71 3.37
C LEU A 140 -15.17 12.49 4.22
N GLU A 141 -15.47 11.24 4.60
CA GLU A 141 -16.58 10.89 5.47
C GLU A 141 -16.56 11.73 6.76
N PRO A 142 -17.73 12.18 7.25
CA PRO A 142 -17.83 12.87 8.52
C PRO A 142 -17.20 12.04 9.65
N LEU A 143 -16.55 12.73 10.57
CA LEU A 143 -16.01 12.16 11.79
C LEU A 143 -17.16 11.72 12.71
N LEU A 144 -16.84 10.99 13.79
CA LEU A 144 -17.86 10.46 14.70
C LEU A 144 -18.69 11.54 15.40
N ASP A 145 -18.15 12.76 15.49
CA ASP A 145 -18.84 13.95 16.00
C ASP A 145 -19.65 14.69 14.93
N GLY A 146 -19.73 14.13 13.71
CA GLY A 146 -20.39 14.71 12.55
C GLY A 146 -19.60 15.84 11.88
N SER A 147 -18.45 16.23 12.44
CA SER A 147 -17.62 17.26 11.83
C SER A 147 -16.91 16.72 10.60
N LEU A 148 -16.67 17.60 9.63
CA LEU A 148 -15.91 17.21 8.45
C LEU A 148 -14.40 17.19 8.75
N PRO A 149 -13.63 16.35 8.05
CA PRO A 149 -12.17 16.39 8.09
C PRO A 149 -11.62 17.79 7.82
N ASN A 150 -10.43 18.09 8.36
CA ASN A 150 -9.78 19.40 8.23
C ASN A 150 -9.78 19.92 6.77
N LEU A 151 -10.01 21.23 6.60
CA LEU A 151 -10.09 21.89 5.30
C LEU A 151 -8.94 21.52 4.36
N THR A 152 -7.70 21.50 4.86
CA THR A 152 -6.52 21.15 4.06
C THR A 152 -6.60 19.73 3.50
N ILE A 153 -7.08 18.77 4.30
CA ILE A 153 -7.28 17.38 3.84
C ILE A 153 -8.34 17.36 2.74
N ARG A 154 -9.49 17.99 2.97
CA ARG A 154 -10.58 18.04 1.99
C ARG A 154 -10.12 18.66 0.67
N THR A 155 -9.47 19.82 0.72
CA THR A 155 -8.97 20.51 -0.46
C THR A 155 -7.99 19.64 -1.25
N LYS A 156 -7.02 19.01 -0.57
CA LYS A 156 -6.05 18.13 -1.23
C LYS A 156 -6.70 16.88 -1.85
N VAL A 157 -7.63 16.23 -1.14
CA VAL A 157 -8.34 15.07 -1.66
C VAL A 157 -9.23 15.43 -2.85
N LEU A 158 -9.97 16.54 -2.77
CA LEU A 158 -10.78 17.02 -3.89
C LEU A 158 -9.93 17.39 -5.10
N LYS A 159 -8.74 17.96 -4.88
CA LYS A 159 -7.78 18.22 -5.95
C LYS A 159 -7.32 16.92 -6.60
N ILE A 160 -6.94 15.91 -5.81
CA ILE A 160 -6.59 14.58 -6.32
C ILE A 160 -7.73 14.01 -7.18
N LEU A 161 -8.98 14.09 -6.71
CA LEU A 161 -10.13 13.60 -7.47
C LEU A 161 -10.37 14.36 -8.78
N ASN A 162 -10.00 15.64 -8.84
CA ASN A 162 -10.07 16.44 -10.04
C ASN A 162 -8.93 16.15 -11.03
N ASP A 163 -7.73 15.85 -10.50
CA ASP A 163 -6.51 15.66 -11.28
C ASP A 163 -6.38 14.23 -11.82
N ILE A 164 -7.06 13.25 -11.21
CA ILE A 164 -7.20 11.90 -11.77
C ILE A 164 -7.81 12.04 -13.17
N ASP A 165 -7.10 11.57 -14.19
CA ASP A 165 -7.63 11.54 -15.54
C ASP A 165 -8.83 10.60 -15.60
N LEU A 166 -9.96 11.23 -15.78
CA LEU A 166 -11.28 10.70 -15.65
C LEU A 166 -11.93 10.54 -17.05
N GLU A 167 -11.16 10.70 -18.13
CA GLU A 167 -11.59 10.37 -19.50
C GLU A 167 -11.51 8.85 -19.78
N HIS A 168 -10.90 8.09 -18.88
CA HIS A 168 -10.83 6.64 -18.96
C HIS A 168 -12.24 6.00 -18.93
N ARG A 169 -12.49 5.05 -19.84
CA ARG A 169 -13.78 4.35 -20.03
C ARG A 169 -14.35 3.79 -18.72
N ASP A 170 -13.48 3.47 -17.78
CA ASP A 170 -13.80 2.77 -16.52
C ASP A 170 -14.10 3.72 -15.35
N ARG A 171 -13.91 5.05 -15.53
CA ARG A 171 -14.22 6.06 -14.49
C ARG A 171 -15.58 5.86 -13.85
N ARG A 172 -16.60 5.70 -14.70
CA ARG A 172 -17.99 5.64 -14.24
C ARG A 172 -18.21 4.45 -13.32
N GLU A 173 -17.51 3.34 -13.59
CA GLU A 173 -17.56 2.14 -12.76
C GLU A 173 -16.83 2.35 -11.44
N HIS A 174 -15.60 2.87 -11.45
CA HIS A 174 -14.87 3.16 -10.20
C HIS A 174 -15.63 4.15 -9.30
N LEU A 175 -16.26 5.19 -9.85
CA LEU A 175 -17.09 6.13 -9.10
C LEU A 175 -18.34 5.47 -8.49
N LYS A 176 -19.02 4.60 -9.25
CA LYS A 176 -20.18 3.85 -8.75
C LYS A 176 -19.77 2.87 -7.65
N ASN A 177 -18.71 2.12 -7.87
CA ASN A 177 -18.25 1.07 -6.95
C ASN A 177 -17.71 1.64 -5.63
N SER A 178 -17.05 2.80 -5.68
CA SER A 178 -16.59 3.49 -4.47
C SER A 178 -17.71 4.26 -3.76
N GLY A 179 -18.72 4.74 -4.50
CA GLY A 179 -19.79 5.57 -3.95
C GLY A 179 -19.30 6.90 -3.40
N ILE A 180 -18.16 7.41 -3.88
CA ILE A 180 -17.54 8.64 -3.38
C ILE A 180 -18.37 9.90 -3.67
N GLY A 181 -19.25 9.85 -4.69
CA GLY A 181 -20.17 10.95 -4.99
C GLY A 181 -21.29 11.16 -3.98
N ASN A 182 -21.43 10.27 -2.99
CA ASN A 182 -22.47 10.32 -1.96
C ASN A 182 -21.95 10.77 -0.59
N VAL A 183 -20.67 11.16 -0.50
CA VAL A 183 -20.04 11.63 0.75
C VAL A 183 -20.45 13.06 1.07
#